data_AF-A0A343JEL6-F1
#
_entry.id   AF-A0A343JEL6-F1
#
_cell.length_a   1.000
_cell.length_b   1.000
_cell.length_c   1.000
_cell.angle_alpha   90.00
_cell.angle_beta   90.00
_cell.angle_gamma   90.00
#
_symmetry.space_group_name_H-M   'P 1'
#
loop_
_entity.id
_entity.type
_entity.pdbx_description
1 polymer ?
#
loop_
_entity_poly.entity_id
_entity_poly.type
_entity_poly.pdbx_seq_one_letter_code
_entity_poly.pdbx_strand_id
1 'polypeptide(L)'
;MNYTFLGKNNDIVYIQSKDVLIYDAQSALDLIMTVIYEKDCSKIILDKHAICEEFFILSSGVAGEVLQKFSNYFTKLAIIGDFSKYTSKPLHDFIYECNKGNNIFFVSNLEEAVRMIEAAR
;
A
#
# COMPACT_ATOMS: atom_id res chain seq x y z
N MET A 1 -6.85 2.93 15.08
CA MET A 1 -6.48 1.95 14.04
C MET A 1 -6.98 0.58 14.47
N ASN A 2 -7.51 -0.20 13.55
CA ASN A 2 -7.87 -1.61 13.75
C ASN A 2 -7.03 -2.48 12.81
N TYR A 3 -6.62 -3.66 13.28
CA TYR A 3 -5.79 -4.59 12.54
C TYR A 3 -6.55 -5.90 12.32
N THR A 4 -6.66 -6.33 11.06
CA THR A 4 -7.21 -7.63 10.68
C THR A 4 -6.11 -8.44 10.02
N PHE A 5 -5.85 -9.64 10.52
CA PHE A 5 -4.85 -10.53 9.96
C PHE A 5 -5.47 -11.47 8.93
N LEU A 6 -4.80 -11.62 7.80
CA LEU A 6 -5.28 -12.30 6.59
C LEU A 6 -4.16 -13.15 5.98
N GLY A 7 -4.52 -13.92 4.95
CA GLY A 7 -3.61 -14.85 4.28
C GLY A 7 -3.48 -16.18 5.02
N LYS A 8 -2.91 -17.19 4.36
CA LYS A 8 -2.86 -18.57 4.89
C LYS A 8 -2.17 -18.69 6.26
N ASN A 9 -1.21 -17.82 6.55
CA ASN A 9 -0.40 -17.84 7.77
C ASN A 9 -0.62 -16.60 8.65
N ASN A 10 -1.70 -15.83 8.44
CA ASN A 10 -1.91 -14.53 9.09
C ASN A 10 -0.75 -13.55 8.89
N ASP A 11 -0.05 -13.65 7.75
CA ASP A 11 1.16 -12.88 7.44
C ASP A 11 0.86 -11.57 6.66
N ILE A 12 -0.42 -11.28 6.44
CA ILE A 12 -0.93 -10.06 5.85
C ILE A 12 -1.74 -9.29 6.90
N VAL A 13 -1.44 -8.01 7.07
CA VAL A 13 -2.21 -7.13 7.96
C VAL A 13 -3.00 -6.11 7.14
N TYR A 14 -4.32 -6.13 7.30
CA TYR A 14 -5.20 -5.06 6.82
C TYR A 14 -5.41 -4.04 7.94
N ILE A 15 -4.99 -2.81 7.68
CA ILE A 15 -5.03 -1.72 8.66
C ILE A 15 -6.15 -0.77 8.29
N GLN A 16 -7.16 -0.72 9.15
CA GLN A 16 -8.30 0.18 9.01
C GLN A 16 -8.11 1.39 9.92
N SER A 17 -8.14 2.58 9.32
CA SER A 17 -8.02 3.85 10.02
C SER A 17 -9.02 4.86 9.48
N LYS A 18 -9.46 5.78 10.35
CA LYS A 18 -10.24 6.96 9.95
C LYS A 18 -9.32 8.13 9.53
N ASP A 19 -8.07 8.08 9.94
CA ASP A 19 -7.06 9.10 9.73
C ASP A 19 -6.09 8.70 8.61
N VAL A 20 -5.48 9.69 7.97
CA VAL A 20 -4.37 9.49 7.03
C VAL A 20 -3.16 8.97 7.81
N LEU A 21 -2.65 7.81 7.40
CA LEU A 21 -1.50 7.14 8.00
C LEU A 21 -0.21 7.41 7.24
N ILE A 22 -0.29 7.57 5.92
CA ILE A 22 0.85 7.86 5.05
C ILE A 22 0.66 9.22 4.42
N TYR A 23 1.47 10.19 4.83
CA TYR A 23 1.49 11.53 4.25
C TYR A 23 2.87 11.95 3.72
N ASP A 24 3.92 11.20 4.07
CA ASP A 24 5.30 11.40 3.63
C ASP A 24 6.13 10.10 3.80
N ALA A 25 7.43 10.17 3.50
CA ALA A 25 8.34 9.03 3.62
C ALA A 25 8.57 8.57 5.06
N GLN A 26 8.46 9.46 6.06
CA GLN A 26 8.69 9.13 7.46
C GLN A 26 7.50 8.40 8.06
N SER A 27 6.28 8.89 7.82
CA SER A 27 5.04 8.22 8.23
C SER A 27 4.88 6.84 7.58
N ALA A 28 5.30 6.68 6.31
CA ALA A 28 5.39 5.36 5.68
C ALA A 28 6.38 4.43 6.41
N LEU A 29 7.56 4.95 6.77
CA LEU A 29 8.57 4.19 7.51
C LEU A 29 8.06 3.79 8.90
N ASP A 30 7.47 4.72 9.63
CA ASP A 30 6.92 4.46 10.97
C ASP A 30 5.86 3.37 10.92
N LEU A 31 4.95 3.43 9.93
CA LEU A 31 3.93 2.40 9.72
C LEU A 31 4.57 1.02 9.43
N ILE A 32 5.57 0.96 8.55
CA ILE A 32 6.31 -0.27 8.24
C ILE A 32 6.93 -0.83 9.53
N MET A 33 7.58 0.01 10.34
CA MET A 33 8.23 -0.40 11.59
C MET A 33 7.24 -0.95 12.60
N THR A 34 6.09 -0.28 12.78
CA THR A 34 5.00 -0.78 13.64
C THR A 34 4.52 -2.15 13.17
N VAL A 35 4.33 -2.35 11.87
CA VAL A 35 3.86 -3.64 11.34
C VAL A 35 4.90 -4.75 11.54
N ILE A 36 6.17 -4.48 11.22
CA ILE A 36 7.24 -5.47 11.34
C ILE A 36 7.46 -5.85 12.81
N TYR A 37 7.63 -4.87 13.69
CA TYR A 37 8.06 -5.15 15.07
C TYR A 37 6.92 -5.48 16.02
N GLU A 38 5.72 -4.92 15.81
CA GLU A 38 4.60 -5.14 16.73
C GLU A 38 3.59 -6.19 16.24
N LYS A 39 3.55 -6.45 14.92
CA LYS A 39 2.56 -7.35 14.31
C LYS A 39 3.19 -8.57 13.65
N ASP A 40 4.52 -8.66 13.63
CA ASP A 40 5.28 -9.77 13.03
C ASP A 40 4.84 -10.06 11.57
N CYS A 41 4.58 -8.98 10.82
CA CYS A 41 4.10 -9.01 9.45
C CYS A 41 4.98 -8.17 8.53
N SER A 42 4.95 -8.45 7.23
CA SER A 42 5.65 -7.66 6.20
C SER A 42 4.80 -7.40 4.95
N LYS A 43 3.50 -7.68 5.03
CA LYS A 43 2.54 -7.47 3.95
C LYS A 43 1.39 -6.64 4.49
N ILE A 44 1.20 -5.47 3.91
CA ILE A 44 0.28 -4.44 4.40
C ILE A 44 -0.81 -4.21 3.37
N ILE A 45 -2.05 -4.12 3.85
CA ILE A 45 -3.20 -3.64 3.08
C ILE A 45 -3.71 -2.36 3.72
N LEU A 46 -3.92 -1.32 2.90
CA LEU A 46 -4.49 -0.04 3.30
C LEU A 46 -5.66 0.34 2.40
N ASP A 47 -6.64 1.01 2.96
CA ASP A 47 -7.60 1.78 2.16
C ASP A 47 -6.92 3.04 1.61
N LYS A 48 -7.29 3.44 0.40
CA LYS A 48 -6.81 4.66 -0.27
C LYS A 48 -6.92 5.89 0.64
N HIS A 49 -7.99 6.00 1.43
CA HIS A 49 -8.22 7.12 2.34
C HIS A 49 -7.21 7.23 3.50
N ALA A 50 -6.45 6.16 3.78
CA ALA A 50 -5.36 6.18 4.74
C ALA A 50 -4.04 6.76 4.15
N ILE A 51 -4.05 7.21 2.90
CA ILE A 51 -2.90 7.78 2.20
C ILE A 51 -3.27 9.19 1.71
N CYS A 52 -2.36 10.15 1.84
CA CYS A 52 -2.58 11.52 1.40
C CYS A 52 -2.86 11.61 -0.11
N GLU A 53 -3.63 12.62 -0.54
CA GLU A 53 -3.98 12.78 -1.95
C GLU A 53 -2.74 13.12 -2.81
N GLU A 54 -1.73 13.77 -2.22
CA GLU A 54 -0.45 14.10 -2.86
C GLU A 54 0.29 12.85 -3.35
N PHE A 55 0.10 11.69 -2.70
CA PHE A 55 0.64 10.42 -3.17
C PHE A 55 0.12 10.06 -4.58
N PHE A 56 -1.13 10.42 -4.90
CA PHE A 56 -1.73 10.14 -6.21
C PHE A 56 -1.41 11.23 -7.25
N ILE A 57 -0.73 12.31 -6.85
CA ILE A 57 -0.26 13.36 -7.76
C ILE A 57 1.23 13.11 -8.01
N LEU A 58 1.58 12.34 -9.05
CA LEU A 58 2.98 11.88 -9.26
C LEU A 58 4.03 13.00 -9.29
N SER A 59 3.66 14.20 -9.75
CA SER A 59 4.56 15.36 -9.75
C SER A 59 4.88 15.92 -8.35
N SER A 60 4.19 15.46 -7.31
CA SER A 60 4.49 15.81 -5.90
C SER A 60 5.79 15.19 -5.41
N GLY A 61 6.22 14.07 -6.02
CA GLY A 61 7.36 13.26 -5.55
C GLY A 61 7.03 12.31 -4.38
N VAL A 62 5.90 12.51 -3.68
CA VAL A 62 5.53 11.75 -2.47
C VAL A 62 5.44 10.25 -2.74
N ALA A 63 4.84 9.85 -3.86
CA ALA A 63 4.72 8.44 -4.24
C ALA A 63 6.08 7.74 -4.31
N GLY A 64 7.07 8.39 -4.93
CA GLY A 64 8.41 7.83 -5.09
C GLY A 64 9.08 7.63 -3.74
N GLU A 65 9.04 8.63 -2.87
CA GLU A 65 9.67 8.56 -1.55
C GLU A 65 9.01 7.50 -0.64
N VAL A 66 7.68 7.42 -0.66
CA VAL A 66 6.92 6.41 0.10
C VAL A 66 7.20 5.01 -0.41
N LEU A 67 7.05 4.77 -1.72
CA LEU A 67 7.25 3.44 -2.29
C LEU A 67 8.69 2.94 -2.15
N GLN A 68 9.66 3.86 -2.17
CA GLN A 68 11.05 3.51 -1.91
C GLN A 68 11.23 2.89 -0.51
N LYS A 69 10.48 3.33 0.52
CA LYS A 69 10.52 2.71 1.85
C LYS A 69 10.04 1.26 1.79
N PHE A 70 8.88 1.00 1.19
CA PHE A 70 8.36 -0.36 1.05
C PHE A 70 9.34 -1.28 0.33
N SER A 71 10.02 -0.79 -0.71
CA SER A 71 11.07 -1.55 -1.40
C SER A 71 12.30 -1.79 -0.53
N ASN A 72 12.81 -0.75 0.16
CA ASN A 72 14.02 -0.85 0.99
C ASN A 72 13.86 -1.81 2.17
N TYR A 73 12.64 -1.92 2.70
CA TYR A 73 12.31 -2.79 3.83
C TYR A 73 11.60 -4.08 3.42
N PHE A 74 11.64 -4.43 2.12
CA PHE A 74 11.08 -5.68 1.58
C PHE A 74 9.62 -5.94 2.01
N THR A 75 8.84 -4.87 2.14
CA THR A 75 7.46 -4.91 2.61
C THR A 75 6.53 -4.80 1.40
N LYS A 76 5.53 -5.68 1.32
CA LYS A 76 4.49 -5.63 0.27
C LYS A 76 3.37 -4.68 0.71
N LEU A 77 2.82 -3.91 -0.22
CA LEU A 77 1.71 -2.99 0.00
C LEU A 77 0.60 -3.24 -1.03
N ALA A 78 -0.64 -3.40 -0.59
CA ALA A 78 -1.81 -3.25 -1.44
C ALA A 78 -2.66 -2.06 -0.96
N ILE A 79 -3.08 -1.23 -1.91
CA ILE A 79 -3.91 -0.06 -1.69
C ILE A 79 -5.28 -0.34 -2.31
N ILE A 80 -6.32 -0.41 -1.47
CA ILE A 80 -7.70 -0.65 -1.87
C ILE A 80 -8.37 0.69 -2.15
N GLY A 81 -8.93 0.86 -3.36
CA GLY A 81 -9.71 2.05 -3.66
C GLY A 81 -10.23 2.11 -5.08
N ASP A 82 -11.08 3.12 -5.31
CA ASP A 82 -11.52 3.49 -6.65
C ASP A 82 -10.53 4.51 -7.25
N PHE A 83 -9.81 4.05 -8.27
CA PHE A 83 -8.86 4.86 -9.03
C PHE A 83 -9.42 5.32 -10.39
N SER A 84 -10.65 4.94 -10.75
CA SER A 84 -11.26 5.26 -12.05
C SER A 84 -11.44 6.76 -12.29
N LYS A 85 -11.55 7.55 -11.21
CA LYS A 85 -11.70 9.01 -11.25
C LYS A 85 -10.41 9.73 -11.65
N TYR A 86 -9.26 9.07 -11.56
CA TYR A 86 -8.01 9.67 -11.99
C TYR A 86 -7.85 9.52 -13.50
N THR A 87 -7.89 10.65 -14.20
CA THR A 87 -7.82 10.69 -15.68
C THR A 87 -6.41 10.92 -16.22
N SER A 88 -5.43 11.16 -15.35
CA SER A 88 -4.05 11.43 -15.76
C SER A 88 -3.37 10.15 -16.26
N LYS A 89 -2.89 10.17 -17.51
CA LYS A 89 -2.12 9.06 -18.11
C LYS A 89 -0.91 8.62 -17.25
N PRO A 90 -0.09 9.53 -16.68
CA PRO A 90 1.06 9.12 -15.87
C PRO A 90 0.68 8.25 -14.66
N LEU A 91 -0.36 8.63 -13.91
CA LEU A 91 -0.82 7.83 -12.76
C LEU A 91 -1.37 6.48 -13.20
N HIS A 92 -2.13 6.43 -14.29
CA HIS A 92 -2.65 5.18 -14.82
C HIS A 92 -1.52 4.22 -15.24
N ASP A 93 -0.53 4.73 -15.99
CA ASP A 93 0.64 3.96 -16.40
C ASP A 93 1.42 3.46 -15.17
N PHE A 94 1.62 4.32 -14.17
CA PHE A 94 2.26 3.96 -12.90
C PHE A 94 1.53 2.87 -12.14
N ILE A 95 0.20 2.99 -11.97
CA ILE A 95 -0.62 1.96 -11.32
C ILE A 95 -0.52 0.63 -12.08
N TYR A 96 -0.58 0.68 -13.41
CA TYR A 96 -0.46 -0.49 -14.26
C TYR A 96 0.92 -1.17 -14.12
N GLU A 97 2.00 -0.39 -14.08
CA GLU A 97 3.36 -0.88 -13.84
C GLU A 97 3.52 -1.48 -12.44
N CYS A 98 3.02 -0.83 -11.40
CA CYS A 98 3.02 -1.36 -10.03
C CYS A 98 2.31 -2.72 -9.95
N ASN A 99 1.11 -2.83 -10.53
CA ASN A 99 0.32 -4.06 -10.52
C ASN A 99 0.96 -5.22 -11.30
N LYS A 100 1.95 -4.96 -12.17
CA LYS A 100 2.79 -5.98 -12.81
C LYS A 100 4.05 -6.34 -12.02
N GLY A 101 4.39 -5.55 -11.02
CA GLY A 101 5.49 -5.81 -10.10
C GLY A 101 5.13 -6.85 -9.04
N ASN A 102 5.97 -6.94 -8.00
CA ASN A 102 5.80 -7.92 -6.92
C ASN A 102 5.57 -7.29 -5.53
N ASN A 103 5.67 -5.96 -5.42
CA ASN A 103 5.72 -5.29 -4.13
C ASN A 103 4.50 -4.41 -3.86
N ILE A 104 4.00 -3.70 -4.87
CA ILE A 104 2.99 -2.64 -4.69
C ILE A 104 1.80 -2.93 -5.59
N PHE A 105 0.60 -2.94 -5.02
CA PHE A 105 -0.63 -3.24 -5.73
C PHE A 105 -1.70 -2.18 -5.47
N PHE A 106 -2.46 -1.86 -6.51
CA PHE A 106 -3.63 -1.00 -6.47
C PHE A 106 -4.82 -1.81 -6.95
N VAL A 107 -5.80 -2.02 -6.08
CA VAL A 107 -6.90 -2.96 -6.33
C VAL A 107 -8.23 -2.38 -5.88
N SER A 108 -9.32 -2.99 -6.33
CA SER A 108 -10.67 -2.49 -6.07
C SER A 108 -11.24 -2.95 -4.73
N ASN A 109 -10.74 -4.05 -4.17
CA ASN A 109 -11.30 -4.68 -2.98
C ASN A 109 -10.28 -5.55 -2.22
N LEU A 110 -10.67 -5.99 -1.02
CA LEU A 110 -9.83 -6.76 -0.11
C LEU A 110 -9.46 -8.15 -0.62
N GLU A 111 -10.39 -8.84 -1.28
CA GLU A 111 -10.15 -10.19 -1.81
C GLU A 111 -9.07 -10.15 -2.90
N GLU A 112 -9.14 -9.15 -3.78
CA GLU A 112 -8.14 -8.91 -4.80
C GLU A 112 -6.77 -8.53 -4.20
N ALA A 113 -6.75 -7.71 -3.14
CA ALA A 113 -5.53 -7.32 -2.43
C ALA A 113 -4.78 -8.55 -1.89
N VAL A 114 -5.49 -9.43 -1.18
CA VAL A 114 -4.93 -10.67 -0.63
C VAL A 114 -4.41 -11.56 -1.75
N ARG A 115 -5.21 -11.75 -2.81
CA ARG A 115 -4.81 -12.57 -3.97
C ARG A 115 -3.52 -12.07 -4.62
N MET A 116 -3.40 -10.77 -4.85
CA MET A 116 -2.22 -10.17 -5.50
C MET A 116 -0.98 -10.34 -4.62
N ILE A 117 -1.10 -10.07 -3.32
CA ILE A 117 0.01 -10.23 -2.37
C ILE A 117 0.48 -11.68 -2.27
N GLU A 118 -0.44 -12.66 -2.25
CA GLU A 118 -0.10 -14.09 -2.19
C GLU A 118 0.47 -14.63 -3.51
N ALA A 119 0.05 -14.08 -4.65
CA ALA A 119 0.55 -14.48 -5.96
C ALA A 119 1.94 -13.89 -6.29
N ALA A 120 2.30 -12.79 -5.64
CA ALA A 120 3.60 -12.14 -5.81
C ALA A 120 4.72 -13.02 -5.23
N ARG A 121 5.76 -13.24 -6.03
CA ARG A 121 6.94 -14.04 -5.63
C ARG A 121 7.76 -13.37 -4.53
#